data_AF-A0A9W8AL40-F1
#
_entry.id   AF-A0A9W8AL40-F1
#
_cell.length_a   1.000
_cell.length_b   1.000
_cell.length_c   1.000
_cell.angle_alpha   90.00
_cell.angle_beta   90.00
_cell.angle_gamma   90.00
#
_symmetry.space_group_name_H-M   'P 1'
#
loop_
_entity.id
_entity.type
_entity.pdbx_description
1 polymer ?
#
loop_
_entity_poly.entity_id
_entity_poly.type
_entity_poly.pdbx_seq_one_letter_code
_entity_poly.pdbx_strand_id
1 'polypeptide(L)'
;MAYQYDASSRPLQRSENAIYEIEQNWKFMTDEEFNPVPLALQLMDSSSVGRSYSEFMRYFHALDDSLKDIVDEYYQGFNNSILSFGEIKDKITETQQTLKLVQGRVKQTSEMLSQDKSSLAQLYYKCSQHNEMIRILDRIEKLKQISTDIEDLSSKKQYLASVQKLLAGLETVNSDTMRSIGALSDLSAQLNKEKGTVFE
;
A
#
# COMPACT_ATOMS: atom_id res chain seq x y z
N MET A 1 35.87 14.35 -33.82
CA MET A 1 36.50 13.04 -33.57
C MET A 1 35.50 12.01 -34.05
N ALA A 2 35.94 11.14 -34.96
CA ALA A 2 35.11 10.46 -35.96
C ALA A 2 33.91 9.73 -35.35
N TYR A 3 32.73 10.01 -35.91
CA TYR A 3 31.56 9.17 -35.78
C TYR A 3 31.98 7.73 -36.10
N GLN A 4 31.81 6.82 -35.14
CA GLN A 4 31.82 5.38 -35.37
C GLN A 4 30.66 5.06 -36.30
N TYR A 5 30.88 5.27 -37.60
CA TYR A 5 30.01 4.79 -38.65
C TYR A 5 30.28 3.28 -38.75
N ASP A 6 29.54 2.57 -37.93
CA ASP A 6 28.80 1.39 -38.34
C ASP A 6 29.63 0.20 -38.83
N ALA A 7 30.19 -0.55 -37.88
CA ALA A 7 30.61 -1.92 -38.14
C ALA A 7 29.39 -2.85 -38.36
N SER A 8 28.22 -2.46 -37.86
CA SER A 8 26.98 -3.25 -37.85
C SER A 8 26.14 -3.18 -39.11
N SER A 9 26.30 -2.12 -39.90
CA SER A 9 25.70 -2.05 -41.22
C SER A 9 26.46 -2.85 -42.27
N ARG A 10 27.67 -3.36 -42.00
CA ARG A 10 28.45 -4.07 -43.02
C ARG A 10 27.86 -5.44 -43.40
N PRO A 11 27.42 -6.28 -42.44
CA PRO A 11 26.75 -7.55 -42.77
C PRO A 11 25.39 -7.33 -43.43
N LEU A 12 24.61 -6.36 -42.96
CA LEU A 12 23.35 -5.99 -43.57
C LEU A 12 23.54 -5.48 -45.01
N GLN A 13 24.48 -4.57 -45.23
CA GLN A 13 24.77 -4.04 -46.56
C GLN A 13 25.31 -5.13 -47.51
N ARG A 14 26.09 -6.10 -47.01
CA ARG A 14 26.49 -7.29 -47.78
C ARG A 14 25.29 -8.15 -48.17
N SER A 15 24.35 -8.34 -47.25
CA SER A 15 23.13 -9.12 -47.53
C SER A 15 22.21 -8.42 -48.52
N GLU A 16 22.04 -7.10 -48.39
CA GLU A 16 21.24 -6.29 -49.31
C GLU A 16 21.82 -6.34 -50.73
N ASN A 17 23.15 -6.27 -50.85
CA ASN A 17 23.83 -6.40 -52.13
C ASN A 17 23.69 -7.81 -52.71
N ALA A 18 23.84 -8.86 -51.91
CA ALA A 18 23.66 -10.26 -52.36
C ALA A 18 22.21 -10.52 -52.82
N ILE A 19 21.21 -10.00 -52.09
CA ILE A 19 19.80 -10.09 -52.46
C ILE A 19 19.53 -9.31 -53.75
N TYR A 20 20.07 -8.09 -53.87
CA TYR A 20 19.93 -7.29 -55.09
C TYR A 20 20.52 -8.01 -56.31
N GLU A 21 21.68 -8.63 -56.18
CA GLU A 21 22.31 -9.42 -57.26
C GLU A 21 21.49 -10.66 -57.65
N ILE A 22 20.82 -11.30 -56.68
CA ILE A 22 19.89 -12.42 -56.91
C ILE A 22 18.61 -11.92 -57.60
N GLU A 23 18.04 -10.79 -57.18
CA GLU A 23 16.85 -10.21 -57.81
C GLU A 23 17.11 -9.74 -59.25
N GLN A 24 18.34 -9.32 -59.58
CA GLN A 24 18.70 -8.92 -60.95
C GLN A 24 18.98 -10.12 -61.86
N ASN A 25 19.73 -11.12 -61.39
CA ASN A 25 20.24 -12.20 -62.24
C ASN A 25 19.46 -13.53 -62.12
N TRP A 26 18.76 -13.72 -61.00
CA TRP A 26 18.15 -14.99 -60.58
C TRP A 26 16.69 -14.86 -60.13
N LYS A 27 16.00 -13.76 -60.47
CA LYS A 27 14.59 -13.49 -60.11
C LYS A 27 13.62 -14.66 -60.33
N PHE A 28 13.85 -15.43 -61.38
CA PHE A 28 13.03 -16.60 -61.74
C PHE A 28 13.08 -17.74 -60.70
N MET A 29 14.07 -17.75 -59.81
CA MET A 29 14.16 -18.70 -58.69
C MET A 29 13.26 -18.30 -57.51
N THR A 30 12.77 -17.06 -57.47
CA THR A 30 11.92 -16.52 -56.40
C THR A 30 10.42 -16.74 -56.69
N ASP A 31 10.09 -17.35 -57.83
CA ASP A 31 8.71 -17.68 -58.20
C ASP A 31 8.17 -18.87 -57.38
N GLU A 32 6.90 -18.80 -56.96
CA GLU A 32 6.24 -19.85 -56.16
C GLU A 32 6.09 -21.17 -56.94
N GLU A 33 6.03 -21.11 -58.28
CA GLU A 33 5.95 -22.29 -59.17
C GLU A 33 7.31 -22.71 -59.76
N PHE A 34 8.43 -22.26 -59.18
CA PHE A 34 9.76 -22.54 -59.71
C PHE A 34 10.09 -24.04 -59.74
N ASN A 35 10.40 -24.57 -60.92
CA ASN A 35 10.89 -25.93 -61.10
C ASN A 35 12.44 -25.97 -61.14
N PRO A 36 13.11 -26.63 -60.17
CA PRO A 36 14.56 -26.67 -60.10
C PRO A 36 15.21 -27.62 -61.11
N VAL A 37 14.46 -28.57 -61.69
CA VAL A 37 15.02 -29.64 -62.54
C VAL A 37 15.60 -29.10 -63.85
N PRO A 38 14.91 -28.23 -64.62
CA PRO A 38 15.46 -27.62 -65.82
C PRO A 38 16.70 -26.76 -65.53
N LEU A 39 16.71 -26.08 -64.37
CA LEU A 39 17.85 -25.25 -63.98
C LEU A 39 19.08 -26.11 -63.64
N ALA A 40 18.90 -27.18 -62.87
CA ALA A 40 19.98 -28.11 -62.53
C ALA A 40 20.61 -28.73 -63.79
N LEU A 41 19.80 -29.05 -64.81
CA LEU A 41 20.29 -29.53 -66.10
C LEU A 41 21.07 -28.45 -66.87
N GLN A 42 20.59 -27.20 -66.87
CA GLN A 42 21.29 -26.07 -67.50
C GLN A 42 22.60 -25.67 -66.82
N LEU A 43 22.71 -25.92 -65.50
CA LEU A 43 23.94 -25.70 -64.73
C LEU A 43 24.95 -26.84 -64.90
N MET A 44 24.48 -28.04 -65.29
CA MET A 44 25.34 -29.21 -65.54
C MET A 44 25.88 -29.24 -66.99
N ASP A 45 25.23 -28.51 -67.91
CA ASP A 45 25.67 -28.37 -69.29
C ASP A 45 26.91 -27.46 -69.36
N SER A 46 28.06 -28.05 -69.71
CA SER A 46 29.35 -27.37 -69.84
C SER A 46 29.58 -26.71 -71.21
N SER A 47 28.56 -26.74 -72.08
CA SER A 47 28.58 -26.02 -73.35
C SER A 47 28.43 -24.50 -73.14
N SER A 48 28.93 -23.70 -74.10
CA SER A 48 28.95 -22.22 -74.02
C SER A 48 27.58 -21.52 -73.99
N VAL A 49 26.50 -22.29 -73.87
CA VAL A 49 25.09 -21.83 -73.86
C VAL A 49 24.44 -22.09 -72.48
N GLY A 50 25.04 -22.93 -71.63
CA GLY A 50 24.59 -23.19 -70.27
C GLY A 50 24.82 -21.99 -69.33
N ARG A 51 24.04 -21.92 -68.24
CA ARG A 51 24.30 -20.94 -67.16
C ARG A 51 25.52 -21.42 -66.37
N SER A 52 26.42 -20.50 -66.02
CA SER A 52 27.66 -20.87 -65.34
C SER A 52 27.40 -21.37 -63.91
N TYR A 53 27.67 -22.66 -63.68
CA TYR A 53 27.64 -23.26 -62.33
C TYR A 53 28.55 -22.53 -61.33
N SER A 54 29.69 -22.00 -61.80
CA SER A 54 30.62 -21.27 -60.94
C SER A 54 30.04 -19.93 -60.47
N GLU A 55 29.25 -19.25 -61.30
CA GLU A 55 28.56 -18.03 -60.90
C GLU A 55 27.45 -18.33 -59.89
N PHE A 56 26.67 -19.40 -60.13
CA PHE A 56 25.65 -19.85 -59.18
C PHE A 56 26.24 -20.17 -57.80
N MET A 57 27.32 -20.96 -57.75
CA MET A 57 27.98 -21.29 -56.49
C MET A 57 28.60 -20.05 -55.82
N ARG A 58 29.12 -19.08 -56.59
CA ARG A 58 29.61 -17.81 -56.03
C ARG A 58 28.49 -17.05 -55.31
N TYR A 59 27.30 -16.94 -55.91
CA TYR A 59 26.17 -16.28 -55.27
C TYR A 59 25.65 -17.06 -54.05
N PHE A 60 25.58 -18.38 -54.15
CA PHE A 60 25.19 -19.23 -53.02
C PHE A 60 26.12 -19.03 -51.82
N HIS A 61 27.44 -19.06 -52.03
CA HIS A 61 28.41 -18.82 -50.95
C HIS A 61 28.35 -17.39 -50.42
N ALA A 62 28.20 -16.39 -51.29
CA ALA A 62 28.05 -14.99 -50.85
C ALA A 62 26.81 -14.79 -49.98
N LEU A 63 25.69 -15.44 -50.31
CA LEU A 63 24.47 -15.38 -49.51
C LEU A 63 24.61 -16.15 -48.18
N ASP A 64 25.19 -17.35 -48.21
CA ASP A 64 25.41 -18.18 -47.01
C ASP A 64 26.35 -17.50 -46.01
N ASP A 65 27.45 -16.90 -46.49
CA ASP A 65 28.38 -16.14 -45.65
C ASP A 65 27.72 -14.88 -45.09
N SER A 66 26.94 -14.16 -45.91
CA SER A 66 26.23 -12.98 -45.45
C SER A 66 25.15 -13.32 -44.41
N LEU A 67 24.48 -14.46 -44.53
CA LEU A 67 23.51 -14.92 -43.54
C LEU A 67 24.20 -15.25 -42.22
N LYS A 68 25.35 -15.94 -42.25
CA LYS A 68 26.15 -16.23 -41.06
C LYS A 68 26.61 -14.95 -40.37
N ASP A 69 27.13 -13.97 -41.13
CA ASP A 69 27.56 -12.69 -40.57
C ASP A 69 26.41 -11.97 -39.83
N ILE A 70 25.19 -11.98 -40.40
CA ILE A 70 24.00 -11.40 -39.76
C ILE A 70 23.60 -12.17 -38.52
N VAL A 71 23.55 -13.51 -38.60
CA VAL A 71 23.17 -14.32 -37.45
C VAL A 71 24.17 -14.10 -36.31
N ASP A 72 25.47 -14.14 -36.57
CA ASP A 72 26.50 -13.96 -35.55
C ASP A 72 26.43 -12.56 -34.91
N GLU A 73 26.17 -11.52 -35.69
CA GLU A 73 26.04 -10.15 -35.18
C GLU A 73 24.80 -9.97 -34.31
N TYR A 74 23.64 -10.45 -34.76
CA TYR A 74 22.38 -10.22 -34.07
C TYR A 74 22.07 -11.27 -32.99
N TYR A 75 22.73 -12.43 -33.00
CA TYR A 75 22.51 -13.50 -32.01
C TYR A 75 22.82 -13.03 -30.58
N GLN A 76 23.90 -12.28 -30.40
CA GLN A 76 24.25 -11.74 -29.09
C GLN A 76 23.22 -10.71 -28.61
N GLY A 77 22.80 -9.79 -29.46
CA GLY A 77 21.78 -8.78 -29.14
C GLY A 77 20.42 -9.42 -28.84
N PHE A 78 20.03 -10.42 -29.62
CA PHE A 78 18.80 -11.18 -29.44
C PHE A 78 18.82 -11.94 -28.11
N ASN A 79 19.87 -12.71 -27.83
CA ASN A 79 19.99 -13.44 -26.57
C ASN A 79 20.01 -12.52 -25.36
N ASN A 80 20.75 -11.41 -25.43
CA ASN A 80 20.75 -10.41 -24.36
C ASN A 80 19.35 -9.81 -24.14
N SER A 81 18.60 -9.57 -25.23
CA SER A 81 17.23 -9.05 -25.15
C SER A 81 16.26 -10.07 -24.54
N ILE A 82 16.39 -11.35 -24.88
CA ILE A 82 15.58 -12.45 -24.31
C ILE A 82 15.88 -12.62 -22.82
N LEU A 83 17.16 -12.62 -22.43
CA LEU A 83 17.56 -12.69 -21.02
C LEU A 83 17.04 -11.49 -20.23
N SER A 84 17.26 -10.28 -20.74
CA SER A 84 16.78 -9.04 -20.11
C SER A 84 15.25 -9.03 -19.96
N PHE A 85 14.52 -9.52 -20.96
CA PHE A 85 13.07 -9.66 -20.89
C PHE A 85 12.65 -10.62 -19.76
N GLY A 86 13.33 -11.76 -19.62
CA GLY A 86 13.11 -12.70 -18.53
C GLY A 86 13.32 -12.07 -17.16
N GLU A 87 14.44 -11.38 -16.97
CA GLU A 87 14.74 -10.67 -15.72
C GLU A 87 13.71 -9.59 -15.39
N ILE A 88 13.28 -8.82 -16.40
CA ILE A 88 12.24 -7.78 -16.23
C ILE A 88 10.91 -8.44 -15.85
N LYS A 89 10.52 -9.53 -16.50
CA LYS A 89 9.30 -10.27 -16.18
C LYS A 89 9.31 -10.78 -14.74
N ASP A 90 10.45 -11.32 -14.30
CA ASP A 90 10.60 -11.86 -12.95
C ASP A 90 10.55 -10.72 -11.91
N LYS A 91 11.23 -9.59 -12.15
CA LYS A 91 11.12 -8.38 -11.31
C LYS A 91 9.70 -7.82 -11.25
N ILE A 92 8.97 -7.81 -12.36
CA ILE A 92 7.56 -7.39 -12.39
C ILE A 92 6.72 -8.33 -11.53
N THR A 93 6.93 -9.64 -11.64
CA THR A 93 6.20 -10.64 -10.87
C THR A 93 6.48 -10.49 -9.37
N GLU A 94 7.74 -10.31 -8.98
CA GLU A 94 8.14 -10.03 -7.60
C GLU A 94 7.48 -8.74 -7.09
N THR A 95 7.53 -7.68 -7.89
CA THR A 95 6.91 -6.39 -7.54
C THR A 95 5.41 -6.52 -7.32
N GLN A 96 4.72 -7.29 -8.17
CA GLN A 96 3.29 -7.56 -8.01
C GLN A 96 2.97 -8.35 -6.73
N GLN A 97 3.82 -9.32 -6.36
CA GLN A 97 3.67 -10.06 -5.12
C GLN A 97 3.89 -9.14 -3.89
N THR A 98 4.96 -8.33 -3.91
CA THR A 98 5.22 -7.35 -2.85
C THR A 98 4.07 -6.35 -2.72
N LEU A 99 3.51 -5.87 -3.84
CA LEU A 99 2.37 -4.96 -3.82
C LEU A 99 1.14 -5.59 -3.15
N LYS A 100 0.83 -6.86 -3.46
CA LYS A 100 -0.25 -7.60 -2.79
C LYS A 100 -0.02 -7.74 -1.29
N LEU A 101 1.22 -8.03 -0.88
CA LEU A 101 1.58 -8.10 0.53
C LEU A 101 1.41 -6.75 1.24
N VAL A 102 1.87 -5.66 0.62
CA VAL A 102 1.74 -4.30 1.18
C VAL A 102 0.27 -3.92 1.30
N GLN A 103 -0.55 -4.18 0.27
CA GLN A 103 -1.99 -3.94 0.32
C GLN A 103 -2.66 -4.74 1.45
N GLY A 104 -2.28 -6.00 1.63
CA GLY A 104 -2.74 -6.82 2.75
C GLY A 104 -2.37 -6.23 4.11
N ARG A 105 -1.12 -5.78 4.28
CA ARG A 105 -0.65 -5.13 5.52
C ARG A 105 -1.38 -3.83 5.80
N VAL A 106 -1.56 -2.97 4.80
CA VAL A 106 -2.30 -1.70 4.95
C VAL A 106 -3.74 -1.96 5.37
N LYS A 107 -4.40 -2.94 4.76
CA LYS A 107 -5.76 -3.34 5.14
C LYS A 107 -5.81 -3.83 6.60
N GLN A 108 -4.89 -4.70 6.98
CA GLN A 108 -4.79 -5.21 8.35
C GLN A 108 -4.55 -4.08 9.37
N THR A 109 -3.62 -3.16 9.09
CA THR A 109 -3.36 -2.00 9.96
C THR A 109 -4.57 -1.08 10.05
N SER A 110 -5.30 -0.86 8.94
CA SER A 110 -6.53 -0.09 8.93
C SER A 110 -7.62 -0.72 9.80
N GLU A 111 -7.75 -2.05 9.78
CA GLU A 111 -8.70 -2.80 10.61
C GLU A 111 -8.32 -2.71 12.10
N MET A 112 -7.04 -2.91 12.44
CA MET A 112 -6.53 -2.76 13.81
C MET A 112 -6.78 -1.35 14.37
N LEU A 113 -6.46 -0.31 13.60
CA LEU A 113 -6.68 1.08 14.03
C LEU A 113 -8.17 1.39 14.23
N SER A 114 -9.04 0.80 13.41
CA SER A 114 -10.49 0.95 13.56
C SER A 114 -11.00 0.28 14.85
N GLN A 115 -10.47 -0.89 15.19
CA GLN A 115 -10.76 -1.56 16.45
C GLN A 115 -10.26 -0.76 17.67
N ASP A 116 -9.04 -0.23 17.60
CA ASP A 116 -8.46 0.60 18.65
C ASP A 116 -9.28 1.87 18.90
N LYS A 117 -9.82 2.50 17.85
CA LYS A 117 -10.70 3.66 18.00
C LYS A 117 -11.95 3.34 18.82
N SER A 118 -12.56 2.17 18.61
CA SER A 118 -13.72 1.72 19.38
C SER A 118 -13.34 1.45 20.85
N SER A 119 -12.21 0.76 21.07
CA SER A 119 -11.68 0.50 22.40
C SER A 119 -11.36 1.80 23.15
N LEU A 120 -10.79 2.80 22.47
CA LEU A 120 -10.48 4.11 23.03
C LEU A 120 -11.75 4.87 23.44
N ALA A 121 -12.81 4.81 22.63
CA ALA A 121 -14.10 5.40 22.98
C ALA A 121 -14.71 4.76 24.24
N GLN A 122 -14.59 3.43 24.38
CA GLN A 122 -15.02 2.73 25.60
C GLN A 122 -14.18 3.14 26.81
N LEU A 123 -12.85 3.27 26.64
CA LEU A 123 -11.96 3.72 27.71
C LEU A 123 -12.28 5.15 28.15
N TYR A 124 -12.56 6.05 27.20
CA TYR A 124 -12.99 7.42 27.48
C TYR A 124 -14.30 7.43 28.28
N TYR A 125 -15.29 6.63 27.87
CA TYR A 125 -16.56 6.53 28.60
C TYR A 125 -16.36 6.01 30.03
N LYS A 126 -15.54 4.97 30.22
CA LYS A 126 -15.18 4.47 31.56
C LYS A 126 -14.47 5.55 32.39
N CYS A 127 -13.53 6.29 31.80
CA CYS A 127 -12.83 7.39 32.48
C CYS A 127 -13.82 8.49 32.90
N SER A 128 -14.75 8.86 32.02
CA SER A 128 -15.82 9.82 32.33
C SER A 128 -16.70 9.33 33.48
N GLN A 129 -17.10 8.05 33.49
CA GLN A 129 -17.87 7.48 34.58
C GLN A 129 -17.12 7.49 35.92
N HIS A 130 -15.83 7.12 35.91
CA HIS A 130 -15.01 7.19 37.12
C HIS A 130 -14.85 8.64 37.62
N ASN A 131 -14.68 9.61 36.73
CA ASN A 131 -14.62 11.02 37.12
C ASN A 131 -15.93 11.50 37.76
N GLU A 132 -17.09 11.09 37.22
CA GLU A 132 -18.37 11.40 37.84
C GLU A 132 -18.53 10.71 39.20
N MET A 133 -18.06 9.46 39.33
CA MET A 133 -18.03 8.77 40.61
C MET A 133 -17.18 9.51 41.64
N ILE A 134 -15.98 9.98 41.25
CA ILE A 134 -15.11 10.78 42.12
C ILE A 134 -15.82 12.08 42.53
N ARG A 135 -16.45 12.80 41.59
CA ARG A 135 -17.22 14.02 41.90
C ARG A 135 -18.35 13.79 42.89
N ILE A 136 -19.04 12.65 42.78
CA ILE A 136 -20.08 12.24 43.73
C ILE A 136 -19.47 11.96 45.09
N LEU A 137 -18.36 11.21 45.16
CA LEU A 137 -17.65 10.91 46.41
C LEU A 137 -17.16 12.19 47.11
N ASP A 138 -16.58 13.14 46.38
CA ASP A 138 -16.14 14.43 46.94
C ASP A 138 -17.31 15.22 47.55
N ARG A 139 -18.49 15.17 46.92
CA ARG A 139 -19.71 15.81 47.45
C ARG A 139 -20.18 15.13 48.73
N ILE A 140 -20.14 13.79 48.77
CA ILE A 140 -20.48 13.01 49.97
C ILE A 140 -19.52 13.33 51.11
N GLU A 141 -18.22 13.41 50.85
CA GLU A 141 -17.23 13.75 51.87
C GLU A 141 -17.46 15.15 52.45
N LYS A 142 -17.67 16.15 51.59
CA LYS A 142 -18.03 17.51 52.03
C LYS A 142 -19.32 17.53 52.85
N LEU A 143 -20.31 16.73 52.46
CA LEU A 143 -21.56 16.64 53.18
C LEU A 143 -21.39 16.00 54.56
N LYS A 144 -20.54 14.99 54.69
CA LYS A 144 -20.21 14.36 55.97
C LYS A 144 -19.49 15.34 56.91
N GLN A 145 -18.62 16.19 56.38
CA GLN A 145 -17.91 17.22 57.17
C GLN A 145 -18.81 18.37 57.64
N ILE A 146 -19.94 18.62 56.96
CA ILE A 146 -20.85 19.73 57.29
C ILE A 146 -21.42 19.63 58.71
N SER A 147 -21.78 18.43 59.20
CA SER A 147 -22.35 18.28 60.55
C SER A 147 -21.33 18.67 61.63
N THR A 148 -20.06 18.26 61.48
CA THR A 148 -18.97 18.68 62.38
C THR A 148 -18.72 20.19 62.31
N ASP A 149 -18.72 20.77 61.10
CA ASP A 149 -18.57 22.22 60.92
C ASP A 149 -19.70 23.01 61.61
N ILE A 150 -20.94 22.51 61.57
CA ILE A 150 -22.12 23.14 62.20
C ILE A 150 -22.01 23.08 63.72
N GLU A 151 -21.60 21.94 64.30
CA GLU A 151 -21.36 21.81 65.73
C GLU A 151 -20.27 22.78 66.22
N ASP A 152 -19.17 22.87 65.48
CA ASP A 152 -18.06 23.78 65.77
C ASP A 152 -18.48 25.26 65.71
N LEU A 153 -19.22 25.67 64.66
CA LEU A 153 -19.70 27.05 64.53
C LEU A 153 -20.75 27.41 65.59
N SER A 154 -21.59 26.44 65.97
CA SER A 154 -22.58 26.60 67.03
C SER A 154 -21.93 26.74 68.41
N SER A 155 -20.85 25.98 68.67
CA SER A 155 -20.05 26.11 69.90
C SER A 155 -19.40 27.51 70.03
N LYS A 156 -19.02 28.11 68.89
CA LYS A 156 -18.44 29.46 68.79
C LYS A 156 -19.48 30.58 68.80
N LYS A 157 -20.77 30.28 68.98
CA LYS A 157 -21.92 31.21 68.94
C LYS A 157 -22.10 31.94 67.59
N GLN A 158 -21.56 31.39 66.50
CA GLN A 158 -21.66 31.96 65.15
C GLN A 158 -22.90 31.40 64.41
N TYR A 159 -24.09 31.58 64.99
CA TYR A 159 -25.31 30.92 64.52
C TYR A 159 -25.70 31.25 63.07
N LEU A 160 -25.45 32.48 62.62
CA LEU A 160 -25.73 32.87 61.23
C LEU A 160 -24.92 32.04 60.22
N ALA A 161 -23.63 31.80 60.52
CA ALA A 161 -22.76 31.00 59.67
C ALA A 161 -23.14 29.51 59.72
N SER A 162 -23.52 28.99 60.91
CA SER A 162 -24.02 27.62 61.06
C SER A 162 -25.28 27.38 60.23
N VAL A 163 -26.26 28.29 60.29
CA VAL A 163 -27.52 28.16 59.54
C VAL A 163 -27.29 28.23 58.04
N GLN A 164 -26.40 29.11 57.57
CA GLN A 164 -26.04 29.19 56.15
C GLN A 164 -25.38 27.89 55.66
N LYS A 165 -24.46 27.32 56.45
CA LYS A 165 -23.83 26.01 56.17
C LYS A 165 -24.84 24.86 56.15
N LEU A 166 -25.79 24.86 57.09
CA LEU A 166 -26.87 23.87 57.15
C LEU A 166 -27.78 23.93 55.92
N LEU A 167 -28.20 25.13 55.51
CA LEU A 167 -29.00 25.31 54.30
C LEU A 167 -28.28 24.81 53.05
N ALA A 168 -26.99 25.12 52.89
CA ALA A 168 -26.18 24.62 51.78
C ALA A 168 -26.02 23.08 51.79
N GLY A 169 -25.90 22.47 52.98
CA GLY A 169 -25.88 21.02 53.13
C GLY A 169 -27.21 20.37 52.76
N LEU A 170 -28.34 20.95 53.19
CA LEU A 170 -29.68 20.48 52.86
C LEU A 170 -30.00 20.62 51.37
N GLU A 171 -29.56 21.68 50.70
CA GLU A 171 -29.65 21.81 49.24
C GLU A 171 -28.86 20.72 48.52
N THR A 172 -27.64 20.43 49.00
CA THR A 172 -26.77 19.39 48.42
C THR A 172 -27.36 17.98 48.57
N VAL A 173 -27.90 17.66 49.76
CA VAL A 173 -28.59 16.38 50.05
C VAL A 173 -29.83 16.22 49.18
N ASN A 174 -30.56 17.30 48.94
CA ASN A 174 -31.81 17.27 48.19
C ASN A 174 -31.63 17.29 46.67
N SER A 175 -30.40 17.36 46.18
CA SER A 175 -30.12 17.19 44.75
C SER A 175 -30.53 15.78 44.27
N ASP A 176 -31.07 15.68 43.06
CA ASP A 176 -31.60 14.41 42.52
C ASP A 176 -30.56 13.28 42.52
N THR A 177 -29.29 13.63 42.25
CA THR A 177 -28.14 12.70 42.26
C THR A 177 -27.80 12.15 43.65
N MET A 178 -28.03 12.93 44.71
CA MET A 178 -27.73 12.52 46.09
C MET A 178 -28.92 11.79 46.71
N ARG A 179 -30.14 12.21 46.38
CA ARG A 179 -31.37 11.51 46.80
C ARG A 179 -31.47 10.08 46.28
N SER A 180 -30.90 9.80 45.10
CA SER A 180 -30.85 8.43 44.58
C SER A 180 -29.92 7.50 45.38
N ILE A 181 -29.03 8.05 46.22
CA ILE A 181 -28.08 7.27 47.01
C ILE A 181 -28.70 6.97 48.38
N GLY A 182 -29.26 5.76 48.53
CA GLY A 182 -29.96 5.34 49.76
C GLY A 182 -29.10 5.42 51.03
N ALA A 183 -27.78 5.29 50.92
CA ALA A 183 -26.85 5.41 52.05
C ALA A 183 -26.77 6.84 52.65
N LEU A 184 -27.28 7.87 51.97
CA LEU A 184 -27.34 9.24 52.49
C LEU A 184 -28.63 9.54 53.26
N SER A 185 -29.55 8.57 53.38
CA SER A 185 -30.83 8.74 54.07
C SER A 185 -30.65 9.10 55.55
N ASP A 186 -29.72 8.44 56.25
CA ASP A 186 -29.47 8.70 57.67
C ASP A 186 -28.86 10.09 57.90
N LEU A 187 -27.94 10.51 57.03
CA LEU A 187 -27.33 11.84 57.08
C LEU A 187 -28.35 12.94 56.75
N SER A 188 -29.26 12.67 55.81
CA SER A 188 -30.41 13.55 55.52
C SER A 188 -31.33 13.69 56.74
N ALA A 189 -31.64 12.58 57.42
CA ALA A 189 -32.46 12.61 58.63
C ALA A 189 -31.77 13.40 59.76
N GLN A 190 -30.45 13.25 59.93
CA GLN A 190 -29.67 14.01 60.91
C GLN A 190 -29.67 15.51 60.62
N LEU A 191 -29.40 15.95 59.38
CA LEU A 191 -29.43 17.37 59.01
C LEU A 191 -30.83 17.99 59.13
N ASN A 192 -31.89 17.22 58.83
CA ASN A 192 -33.27 17.67 59.06
C ASN A 192 -33.60 17.79 60.56
N LYS A 193 -33.04 16.92 61.41
CA LYS A 193 -33.18 17.02 62.86
C LYS A 193 -32.45 18.24 63.41
N GLU A 194 -31.22 18.50 62.97
CA GLU A 194 -30.43 19.68 63.35
C GLU A 194 -31.13 20.98 62.94
N LYS A 195 -31.79 21.00 61.78
CA LYS A 195 -32.69 22.09 61.39
C LYS A 195 -33.80 22.31 62.40
N GLY A 196 -34.45 21.25 62.90
CA GLY A 196 -35.48 21.38 63.93
C GLY A 196 -34.97 22.07 65.20
N THR A 197 -33.76 21.74 65.64
CA THR A 197 -33.17 22.26 66.88
C THR A 197 -32.56 23.66 66.78
N VAL A 198 -32.18 24.13 65.59
CA VAL A 198 -31.59 25.47 65.39
C VAL A 198 -32.66 26.53 65.09
N PHE A 199 -33.85 26.12 64.64
CA PHE A 199 -34.97 27.00 64.34
C PHE A 199 -36.04 27.05 65.45
N GLU A 200 -35.91 26.25 66.52
CA GLU A 200 -36.59 26.45 67.83
C GLU A 200 -35.76 27.36 68.75
#